data_AF-A0A3C7VY28-F1
#
_entry.id   AF-A0A3C7VY28-F1
#
_cell.length_a   1.000
_cell.length_b   1.000
_cell.length_c   1.000
_cell.angle_alpha   90.00
_cell.angle_beta   90.00
_cell.angle_gamma   90.00
#
_symmetry.space_group_name_H-M   'P 1'
#
loop_
_entity.id
_entity.type
_entity.pdbx_description
1 polymer ?
#
loop_
_entity_poly.entity_id
_entity_poly.type
_entity_poly.pdbx_seq_one_letter_code
_entity_poly.pdbx_strand_id
1 'polypeptide(L)' 'DWSLGDVAAAGTAPASVCDDVERLVATVVGEAQQGDQIVIMSNGSFAGIHQRLLGALQAAQGE' A
#
# COMPACT_ATOMS: atom_id res chain seq x y z
N ASP A 1 5.02 -15.30 21.04
CA ASP A 1 5.23 -15.01 19.61
C ASP A 1 4.46 -13.75 19.27
N TRP A 2 4.97 -12.89 18.40
CA TRP A 2 4.34 -11.61 18.05
C TRP A 2 3.98 -11.60 16.56
N SER A 3 2.80 -11.08 16.21
CA SER A 3 2.26 -11.04 14.85
C SER A 3 1.68 -9.66 14.53
N LEU A 4 2.12 -9.05 13.43
CA LEU A 4 1.54 -7.79 12.93
C LEU A 4 0.09 -7.98 12.49
N GLY A 5 -0.27 -9.17 12.00
CA GLY A 5 -1.64 -9.50 11.61
C GLY A 5 -2.60 -9.44 12.79
N ASP A 6 -2.19 -9.96 13.96
CA ASP A 6 -3.01 -9.94 15.17
C ASP A 6 -3.19 -8.49 15.68
N VAL A 7 -2.13 -7.67 15.58
CA VAL A 7 -2.19 -6.25 15.91
C VAL A 7 -3.14 -5.49 14.99
N ALA A 8 -3.07 -5.75 13.68
CA ALA A 8 -3.97 -5.13 12.70
C ALA A 8 -5.44 -5.53 12.93
N ALA A 9 -5.69 -6.82 13.20
CA ALA A 9 -7.04 -7.35 13.46
C ALA A 9 -7.66 -6.82 14.77
N ALA A 10 -6.83 -6.47 15.76
CA ALA A 10 -7.28 -5.86 17.01
C ALA A 10 -7.59 -4.36 16.88
N GLY A 11 -7.17 -3.71 15.78
CA GLY A 11 -7.43 -2.30 15.50
C GLY A 11 -8.90 -2.03 15.14
N THR A 12 -9.34 -0.78 15.35
CA THR A 12 -10.69 -0.35 14.97
C THR A 12 -10.77 0.21 13.55
N ALA A 13 -9.62 0.59 12.97
CA ALA A 13 -9.52 1.03 11.59
C ALA A 13 -9.29 -0.16 10.65
N PRO A 14 -9.87 -0.17 9.44
CA PRO A 14 -9.55 -1.16 8.42
C PRO A 14 -8.03 -1.18 8.15
N ALA A 15 -7.44 -2.37 8.27
CA ALA A 15 -6.02 -2.56 8.07
C ALA A 15 -5.77 -3.93 7.42
N SER A 16 -4.84 -3.95 6.47
CA SER A 16 -4.38 -5.17 5.80
C SER A 16 -2.86 -5.27 5.92
N VAL A 17 -2.37 -6.45 6.29
CA VAL A 17 -0.93 -6.74 6.28
C VAL A 17 -0.56 -7.37 4.95
N CYS A 18 0.40 -6.76 4.25
CA CYS A 18 1.02 -7.31 3.06
C CYS A 18 2.46 -7.71 3.39
N ASP A 19 2.83 -8.95 3.06
CA ASP A 19 4.16 -9.53 3.24
C ASP A 19 5.08 -9.31 2.03
N ASP A 20 4.52 -8.79 0.93
CA ASP A 20 5.21 -8.52 -0.32
C ASP A 20 4.88 -7.12 -0.86
N VAL A 21 5.90 -6.44 -1.40
CA VAL A 21 5.77 -5.07 -1.90
C VAL A 21 4.99 -5.01 -3.21
N GLU A 22 5.13 -6.01 -4.09
CA GLU A 22 4.39 -6.05 -5.35
C GLU A 22 2.90 -6.26 -5.08
N ARG A 23 2.56 -7.14 -4.15
CA ARG A 23 1.20 -7.33 -3.65
C ARG A 23 0.64 -6.05 -3.03
N LEU A 24 1.42 -5.36 -2.20
CA LEU A 24 0.99 -4.07 -1.63
C LEU A 24 0.68 -3.04 -2.73
N VAL A 25 1.55 -2.89 -3.72
CA VAL A 25 1.32 -1.97 -4.84
C VAL A 25 0.07 -2.35 -5.61
N ALA A 26 -0.11 -3.63 -5.94
CA ALA A 26 -1.29 -4.10 -6.66
C ALA A 26 -2.60 -3.85 -5.89
N THR A 27 -2.61 -4.10 -4.57
CA THR A 27 -3.77 -3.82 -3.70
C THR A 27 -4.11 -2.33 -3.72
N VAL A 28 -3.12 -1.46 -3.48
CA VAL A 28 -3.36 -0.01 -3.43
C VAL A 28 -3.86 0.52 -4.79
N VAL A 29 -3.29 0.06 -5.90
CA VAL A 29 -3.74 0.46 -7.24
C VAL A 29 -5.16 -0.01 -7.53
N GLY A 30 -5.53 -1.21 -7.08
CA GLY A 30 -6.89 -1.75 -7.25
C GLY A 30 -7.95 -1.03 -6.43
N GLU A 31 -7.57 -0.43 -5.31
CA GLU A 31 -8.48 0.32 -4.43
C GLU A 31 -8.52 1.83 -4.75
N ALA A 32 -7.45 2.39 -5.32
CA ALA A 32 -7.31 3.81 -5.57
C ALA A 32 -8.33 4.33 -6.60
N GLN A 33 -9.00 5.43 -6.24
CA GLN A 33 -9.94 6.14 -7.09
C GLN A 33 -9.46 7.57 -7.38
N GLN A 34 -10.04 8.19 -8.40
CA GLN A 34 -9.76 9.60 -8.69
C GLN A 34 -10.17 10.47 -7.51
N GLY A 35 -9.25 11.31 -7.04
CA GLY A 35 -9.46 12.21 -5.90
C GLY A 35 -8.87 11.67 -4.58
N ASP A 36 -8.54 10.39 -4.50
CA ASP A 36 -7.90 9.81 -3.32
C ASP A 36 -6.53 10.43 -3.05
N GLN A 37 -6.19 10.51 -1.76
CA GLN A 37 -4.88 10.96 -1.29
C GLN A 37 -4.19 9.79 -0.60
N ILE A 38 -3.04 9.38 -1.15
CA ILE A 38 -2.28 8.24 -0.64
C ILE A 38 -1.03 8.75 0.08
N VAL A 39 -0.91 8.42 1.37
CA VAL A 39 0.26 8.75 2.20
C VAL A 39 1.11 7.51 2.41
N ILE A 40 2.37 7.57 1.98
CA ILE A 40 3.35 6.51 2.26
C ILE A 40 4.24 6.98 3.41
N MET A 41 4.24 6.23 4.51
CA MET A 41 5.14 6.44 5.65
C MET A 41 6.13 5.29 5.73
N SER A 42 7.41 5.58 5.53
CA SER A 42 8.49 4.60 5.59
C SER A 42 9.67 5.16 6.36
N ASN A 43 10.31 4.30 7.15
CA ASN A 43 11.56 4.61 7.86
C ASN A 43 12.82 4.20 7.07
N GLY A 44 12.69 3.82 5.79
CA GLY A 44 13.78 3.35 4.96
C GLY A 44 13.44 3.33 3.46
N SER A 45 14.24 2.61 2.65
CA SER A 45 14.08 2.59 1.19
C SER A 45 12.76 1.99 0.71
N PHE A 46 12.19 1.06 1.48
CA PHE A 46 10.92 0.37 1.19
C PHE A 46 10.82 -0.11 -0.26
N ALA A 47 11.91 -0.71 -0.75
CA ALA A 47 12.08 -1.18 -2.13
C ALA A 47 11.78 -0.13 -3.22
N GLY A 48 11.82 1.17 -2.90
CA GLY A 48 11.47 2.25 -3.82
C GLY A 48 9.97 2.39 -4.07
N ILE A 49 9.12 2.02 -3.10
CA ILE A 49 7.66 1.96 -3.25
C ILE A 49 7.04 3.25 -3.81
N HIS A 50 7.60 4.42 -3.49
CA HIS A 50 7.08 5.69 -3.97
C HIS A 50 7.04 5.75 -5.51
N GLN A 51 8.14 5.37 -6.17
CA GLN A 51 8.22 5.39 -7.63
C GLN A 51 7.44 4.23 -8.25
N ARG A 52 7.47 3.06 -7.61
CA ARG A 52 6.73 1.89 -8.07
C ARG A 52 5.21 2.14 -8.07
N LEU A 53 4.69 2.65 -6.96
CA LEU A 53 3.27 2.94 -6.82
C LEU A 53 2.84 4.08 -7.74
N LEU A 54 3.62 5.16 -7.83
CA LEU A 54 3.30 6.27 -8.72
C LEU A 54 3.22 5.82 -10.19
N GLY A 55 4.21 5.05 -10.66
CA GLY A 55 4.20 4.50 -12.01
C GLY A 55 3.03 3.54 -12.26
N ALA A 56 2.70 2.70 -11.27
CA ALA A 56 1.58 1.77 -11.37
C ALA A 56 0.22 2.49 -11.42
N LEU A 57 0.03 3.55 -10.62
CA LEU A 57 -1.18 4.39 -10.66
C LEU A 57 -1.32 5.10 -12.00
N GLN A 58 -0.23 5.69 -12.52
CA GLN A 58 -0.22 6.33 -13.85
C GLN A 58 -0.58 5.34 -14.96
N ALA A 59 0.00 4.14 -14.92
CA ALA A 59 -0.29 3.09 -15.92
C ALA A 59 -1.73 2.58 -15.83
N ALA A 60 -2.29 2.48 -14.62
CA ALA A 60 -3.65 2.00 -14.39
C ALA A 60 -4.72 3.04 -14.75
N GLN A 61 -4.41 4.33 -14.60
CA GLN A 61 -5.35 5.42 -14.86
C GLN A 61 -5.39 5.84 -16.34
N GLY A 62 -4.45 5.37 -17.17
CA GLY A 62 -4.31 5.78 -18.57
C GLY A 62 -3.82 7.23 -18.68
N GLU A 63 -3.18 7.57 -19.81
CA GLU A 63 -2.92 8.99 -20.16
C GLU A 63 -4.22 9.81 -20.24
#